data_AF-A0A936LRR3-F1
#
_entry.id   AF-A0A936LRR3-F1
#
_cell.length_a   1.000
_cell.length_b   1.000
_cell.length_c   1.000
_cell.angle_alpha   90.00
_cell.angle_beta   90.00
_cell.angle_gamma   90.00
#
_symmetry.space_group_name_H-M   'P 1'
#
loop_
_entity.id
_entity.type
_entity.pdbx_description
1 polymer ?
#
loop_
_entity_poly.entity_id
_entity_poly.type
_entity_poly.pdbx_seq_one_letter_code
_entity_poly.pdbx_strand_id
1 'polypeptide(L)'
;MHDIKGVKFSDHKQEGKVNGQAYYAHVKAMPQVLCTAEGQWHVRAIEPGGRSLKLHAFAKNGSKYKIKAFSNGGDFHILEVKAMDGNKQIAIKLLDSKEKFAPVKAITEAGEILDVKAIEEDGSILDVKGTHRDGNIMHIKAIAKNGNVFGIKAISQSGNFYDVKAVVADELGSLNGVLFKAHVKAFPQEM
;
A
#
# COMPACT_ATOMS: atom_id res chain seq x y z
N MET A 1 14.66 -20.30 5.79
CA MET A 1 15.17 -20.62 4.43
C MET A 1 14.62 -19.56 3.48
N HIS A 2 15.42 -19.01 2.56
CA HIS A 2 14.99 -17.97 1.62
C HIS A 2 14.90 -18.56 0.21
N ASP A 3 13.82 -18.29 -0.50
CA ASP A 3 13.69 -18.65 -1.90
C ASP A 3 14.41 -17.58 -2.75
N ILE A 4 15.18 -18.02 -3.74
CA ILE A 4 15.78 -17.11 -4.72
C ILE A 4 14.84 -17.02 -5.92
N LYS A 5 14.29 -15.83 -6.18
CA LYS A 5 13.33 -15.60 -7.27
C LYS A 5 13.73 -14.41 -8.15
N GLY A 6 13.35 -14.50 -9.42
CA GLY A 6 13.40 -13.38 -10.37
C GLY A 6 12.15 -12.52 -10.23
N VAL A 7 12.32 -11.23 -9.94
CA VAL A 7 11.26 -10.25 -9.74
C VAL A 7 11.25 -9.27 -10.90
N LYS A 8 10.06 -9.05 -11.46
CA LYS A 8 9.83 -7.98 -12.44
C LYS A 8 9.01 -6.88 -11.79
N PHE A 9 9.40 -5.65 -12.03
CA PHE A 9 8.70 -4.47 -11.56
C PHE A 9 7.94 -3.78 -12.71
N SER A 10 8.09 -4.27 -13.93
CA SER A 10 7.44 -3.80 -15.15
C SER A 10 6.86 -4.97 -15.96
N ASP A 11 5.89 -4.65 -16.82
CA ASP A 11 5.35 -5.61 -17.80
C ASP A 11 6.21 -5.69 -19.08
N HIS A 12 7.25 -4.85 -19.18
CA HIS A 12 8.18 -4.86 -20.31
C HIS A 12 9.05 -6.10 -20.28
N LYS A 13 9.49 -6.58 -21.46
CA LYS A 13 10.29 -7.81 -21.56
C LYS A 13 11.61 -7.69 -20.78
N GLN A 14 12.28 -6.54 -20.85
CA GLN A 14 13.54 -6.24 -20.17
C GLN A 14 13.30 -5.26 -19.01
N GLU A 15 13.96 -5.49 -17.88
CA GLU A 15 13.88 -4.63 -16.69
C GLU A 15 14.96 -3.54 -16.70
N GLY A 16 16.10 -3.78 -17.35
CA GLY A 16 17.17 -2.79 -17.45
C GLY A 16 18.46 -3.34 -18.02
N LYS A 17 19.54 -2.55 -17.87
CA LYS A 17 20.90 -2.95 -18.24
C LYS A 17 21.87 -2.69 -17.09
N VAL A 18 22.82 -3.62 -16.90
CA VAL A 18 23.99 -3.45 -16.02
C VAL A 18 25.22 -3.66 -16.88
N ASN A 19 26.14 -2.68 -16.90
CA ASN A 19 27.35 -2.71 -17.75
C ASN A 19 27.05 -3.00 -19.22
N GLY A 20 25.95 -2.45 -19.75
CA GLY A 20 25.51 -2.67 -21.13
C GLY A 20 24.78 -3.99 -21.39
N GLN A 21 24.83 -4.95 -20.46
CA GLN A 21 24.11 -6.22 -20.57
C GLN A 21 22.68 -6.09 -20.05
N ALA A 22 21.71 -6.46 -20.88
CA ALA A 22 20.30 -6.44 -20.48
C ALA A 22 19.97 -7.55 -19.50
N TYR A 23 19.11 -7.25 -18.52
CA TYR A 23 18.53 -8.23 -17.61
C TYR A 23 17.00 -8.17 -17.66
N TYR A 24 16.37 -9.31 -17.41
CA TYR A 24 14.92 -9.52 -17.57
C TYR A 24 14.15 -9.48 -16.26
N ALA A 25 14.84 -9.64 -15.13
CA ALA A 25 14.29 -9.65 -13.79
C ALA A 25 15.41 -9.38 -12.76
N HIS A 26 15.07 -8.82 -11.61
CA HIS A 26 15.97 -8.70 -10.47
C HIS A 26 15.99 -10.00 -9.68
N VAL A 27 17.17 -10.53 -9.34
CA VAL A 27 17.26 -11.70 -8.44
C VAL A 27 17.22 -11.22 -6.99
N LYS A 28 16.25 -11.72 -6.22
CA LYS A 28 16.07 -11.38 -4.80
C LYS A 28 15.91 -12.64 -3.96
N ALA A 29 16.51 -12.64 -2.78
CA ALA A 29 16.26 -13.65 -1.75
C ALA A 29 15.01 -13.23 -0.97
N MET A 30 13.97 -14.04 -1.02
CA MET A 30 12.69 -13.78 -0.39
C MET A 30 12.48 -14.75 0.78
N PRO A 31 12.02 -14.28 1.95
CA PRO A 31 11.77 -15.18 3.08
C PRO A 31 10.69 -16.20 2.71
N GLN A 32 10.91 -17.49 3.01
CA GLN A 32 9.83 -18.48 2.93
C GLN A 32 8.79 -18.16 4.02
N VAL A 33 7.62 -17.71 3.58
CA VAL A 33 6.47 -17.55 4.46
C VAL A 33 5.92 -18.95 4.73
N LEU A 34 6.09 -19.44 5.96
CA LEU A 34 5.44 -20.67 6.41
C LEU A 34 3.93 -20.49 6.26
N CYS A 35 3.38 -21.32 5.39
CA CYS A 35 2.00 -21.30 4.94
C CYS A 35 1.04 -21.68 6.08
N THR A 36 0.22 -20.72 6.50
CA THR A 36 -1.18 -20.96 6.80
C THR A 36 -1.97 -20.03 5.89
N ALA A 37 -3.13 -20.48 5.41
CA ALA A 37 -4.04 -19.68 4.60
C ALA A 37 -4.57 -18.48 5.41
N GLU A 38 -3.73 -17.47 5.66
CA GLU A 38 -4.14 -16.31 6.45
C GLU A 38 -4.86 -15.32 5.55
N GLY A 39 -6.17 -15.20 5.80
CA GLY A 39 -7.09 -14.25 5.20
C GLY A 39 -6.76 -12.79 5.53
N GLN A 40 -7.78 -11.93 5.58
CA GLN A 40 -7.65 -10.47 5.56
C GLN A 40 -6.73 -9.88 6.66
N TRP A 41 -5.58 -9.32 6.28
CA TRP A 41 -4.65 -8.64 7.18
C TRP A 41 -5.20 -7.27 7.59
N HIS A 42 -5.03 -6.89 8.85
CA HIS A 42 -5.42 -5.56 9.32
C HIS A 42 -4.43 -4.50 8.85
N VAL A 43 -4.92 -3.45 8.20
CA VAL A 43 -4.09 -2.29 7.89
C VAL A 43 -4.26 -1.23 8.98
N ARG A 44 -3.14 -0.81 9.57
CA ARG A 44 -3.09 0.08 10.73
C ARG A 44 -2.01 1.14 10.56
N ALA A 45 -2.22 2.32 11.16
CA ALA A 45 -1.15 3.28 11.34
C ALA A 45 -0.50 2.99 12.70
N ILE A 46 0.81 2.85 12.72
CA ILE A 46 1.58 2.52 13.91
C ILE A 46 2.37 3.77 14.31
N GLU A 47 1.99 4.32 15.45
CA GLU A 47 2.73 5.40 16.11
C GLU A 47 4.08 4.87 16.62
N PRO A 48 5.14 5.70 16.68
CA PRO A 48 6.43 5.27 17.22
C PRO A 48 6.37 4.67 18.64
N GLY A 49 5.39 5.06 19.46
CA GLY A 49 5.13 4.47 20.77
C GLY A 49 4.40 3.12 20.78
N GLY A 50 4.11 2.54 19.61
CA GLY A 50 3.45 1.24 19.45
C GLY A 50 1.92 1.29 19.38
N ARG A 51 1.29 2.46 19.58
CA ARG A 51 -0.15 2.63 19.43
C ARG A 51 -0.59 2.39 17.99
N SER A 52 -1.72 1.69 17.83
CA SER A 52 -2.24 1.25 16.53
C SER A 52 -3.57 1.92 16.20
N LEU A 53 -3.61 2.70 15.12
CA LEU A 53 -4.80 3.41 14.67
C LEU A 53 -5.52 2.66 13.54
N LYS A 54 -6.85 2.75 13.51
CA LYS A 54 -7.65 2.14 12.43
C LYS A 54 -7.54 2.99 11.17
N LEU A 55 -7.46 2.35 10.01
CA LEU A 55 -7.63 3.03 8.72
C LEU A 55 -8.99 2.72 8.10
N HIS A 56 -9.63 3.76 7.56
CA HIS A 56 -10.86 3.63 6.78
C HIS A 56 -10.78 4.51 5.52
N ALA A 57 -11.48 4.07 4.47
CA ALA A 57 -11.84 4.93 3.35
C ALA A 57 -13.20 5.57 3.62
N PHE A 58 -13.33 6.85 3.34
CA PHE A 58 -14.53 7.64 3.60
C PHE A 58 -15.14 8.14 2.29
N ALA A 59 -16.42 7.84 2.07
CA ALA A 59 -17.19 8.46 1.00
C ALA A 59 -17.70 9.84 1.41
N LYS A 60 -18.04 10.66 0.41
CA LYS A 60 -18.62 12.00 0.63
C LYS A 60 -19.95 11.97 1.39
N ASN A 61 -20.71 10.88 1.27
CA ASN A 61 -21.97 10.66 2.01
C ASN A 61 -21.75 10.19 3.46
N GLY A 62 -20.51 10.07 3.93
CA GLY A 62 -20.17 9.66 5.29
C GLY A 62 -19.97 8.16 5.49
N SER A 63 -20.22 7.32 4.47
CA SER A 63 -19.95 5.88 4.55
C SER A 63 -18.46 5.60 4.78
N LYS A 64 -18.19 4.59 5.61
CA LYS A 64 -16.83 4.21 6.03
C LYS A 64 -16.54 2.76 5.63
N TYR A 65 -15.42 2.55 4.97
CA TYR A 65 -15.00 1.24 4.47
C TYR A 65 -13.71 0.80 5.14
N LYS A 66 -13.70 -0.42 5.68
CA LYS A 66 -12.52 -0.97 6.36
C LYS A 66 -11.41 -1.20 5.33
N ILE A 67 -10.16 -0.90 5.71
CA ILE A 67 -9.00 -1.18 4.87
C ILE A 67 -8.30 -2.45 5.34
N LYS A 68 -8.02 -3.33 4.38
CA LYS A 68 -7.48 -4.66 4.60
C LYS A 68 -6.42 -4.97 3.56
N ALA A 69 -5.50 -5.87 3.90
CA ALA A 69 -4.55 -6.42 2.94
C ALA A 69 -4.82 -7.91 2.66
N PHE A 70 -4.60 -8.33 1.43
CA PHE A 70 -4.96 -9.66 0.93
C PHE A 70 -3.80 -10.26 0.15
N SER A 71 -3.50 -11.53 0.40
CA SER A 71 -2.63 -12.31 -0.48
C SER A 71 -3.34 -12.58 -1.80
N ASN A 72 -2.59 -12.58 -2.91
CA ASN A 72 -3.14 -12.97 -4.20
C ASN A 72 -2.89 -14.47 -4.42
N GLY A 73 -3.93 -15.31 -4.31
CA GLY A 73 -3.80 -16.75 -4.57
C GLY A 73 -2.79 -17.48 -3.66
N GLY A 74 -2.61 -17.01 -2.42
CA GLY A 74 -1.61 -17.55 -1.49
C GLY A 74 -0.19 -16.98 -1.69
N ASP A 75 -0.01 -16.04 -2.62
CA ASP A 75 1.21 -15.25 -2.72
C ASP A 75 1.22 -14.20 -1.59
N PHE A 76 2.16 -14.38 -0.65
CA PHE A 76 2.41 -13.47 0.45
C PHE A 76 3.64 -12.58 0.23
N HIS A 77 4.27 -12.56 -0.94
CA HIS A 77 5.42 -11.66 -1.17
C HIS A 77 4.96 -10.20 -1.31
N ILE A 78 3.77 -9.98 -1.87
CA ILE A 78 3.15 -8.67 -2.01
C ILE A 78 1.66 -8.82 -1.71
N LEU A 79 1.13 -8.02 -0.80
CA LEU A 79 -0.29 -8.00 -0.50
C LEU A 79 -1.00 -6.85 -1.21
N GLU A 80 -2.19 -7.12 -1.73
CA GLU A 80 -3.12 -6.10 -2.21
C GLU A 80 -3.69 -5.33 -1.03
N VAL A 81 -3.60 -3.99 -1.05
CA VAL A 81 -4.25 -3.14 -0.04
C VAL A 81 -5.53 -2.55 -0.62
N LYS A 82 -6.68 -2.88 -0.02
CA LYS A 82 -8.01 -2.54 -0.54
C LYS A 82 -8.93 -2.03 0.56
N ALA A 83 -9.87 -1.16 0.19
CA ALA A 83 -11.01 -0.84 1.03
C ALA A 83 -12.17 -1.82 0.74
N MET A 84 -12.92 -2.20 1.77
CA MET A 84 -13.94 -3.24 1.70
C MET A 84 -15.35 -2.65 1.76
N ASP A 85 -16.13 -2.89 0.71
CA ASP A 85 -17.56 -2.60 0.61
C ASP A 85 -18.34 -3.91 0.50
N GLY A 86 -18.70 -4.49 1.65
CA GLY A 86 -19.20 -5.86 1.72
C GLY A 86 -18.17 -6.84 1.15
N ASN A 87 -18.54 -7.52 0.05
CA ASN A 87 -17.67 -8.45 -0.66
C ASN A 87 -16.86 -7.77 -1.78
N LYS A 88 -17.14 -6.50 -2.10
CA LYS A 88 -16.40 -5.75 -3.11
C LYS A 88 -15.11 -5.18 -2.54
N GLN A 89 -14.08 -5.16 -3.38
CA GLN A 89 -12.76 -4.61 -3.05
C GLN A 89 -12.51 -3.35 -3.87
N ILE A 90 -12.25 -2.24 -3.19
CA ILE A 90 -11.99 -0.94 -3.79
C ILE A 90 -10.48 -0.70 -3.78
N ALA A 91 -9.91 -0.39 -4.94
CA ALA A 91 -8.47 -0.20 -5.09
C ALA A 91 -8.01 1.07 -4.37
N ILE A 92 -6.89 0.98 -3.66
CA ILE A 92 -6.23 2.14 -3.04
C ILE A 92 -5.00 2.52 -3.87
N LYS A 93 -4.90 3.81 -4.17
CA LYS A 93 -3.91 4.39 -5.08
C LYS A 93 -3.28 5.65 -4.48
N LEU A 94 -2.06 5.94 -4.88
CA LEU A 94 -1.47 7.26 -4.71
C LEU A 94 -1.83 8.08 -5.94
N LEU A 95 -2.57 9.17 -5.77
CA LEU A 95 -2.96 10.03 -6.89
C LEU A 95 -1.78 10.88 -7.36
N ASP A 96 -1.81 11.28 -8.63
CA ASP A 96 -0.92 12.33 -9.11
C ASP A 96 -1.41 13.69 -8.58
N SER A 97 -0.51 14.46 -7.96
CA SER A 97 -0.86 15.72 -7.31
C SER A 97 0.35 16.64 -7.23
N LYS A 98 0.07 17.95 -7.22
CA LYS A 98 1.05 19.02 -7.00
C LYS A 98 1.21 19.37 -5.51
N GLU A 99 0.46 18.72 -4.62
CA GLU A 99 0.61 18.88 -3.17
C GLU A 99 1.99 18.45 -2.68
N LYS A 100 2.45 19.05 -1.57
CA LYS A 100 3.71 18.66 -0.90
C LYS A 100 3.75 17.15 -0.58
N PHE A 101 2.62 16.59 -0.18
CA PHE A 101 2.47 15.16 0.08
C PHE A 101 1.34 14.59 -0.77
N ALA A 102 1.65 13.59 -1.58
CA ALA A 102 0.70 13.04 -2.54
C ALA A 102 -0.47 12.33 -1.82
N PRO A 103 -1.73 12.54 -2.24
CA PRO A 103 -2.88 11.93 -1.58
C PRO A 103 -2.97 10.43 -1.85
N VAL A 104 -3.21 9.66 -0.78
CA VAL A 104 -3.63 8.25 -0.89
C VAL A 104 -5.15 8.20 -0.83
N LYS A 105 -5.77 7.57 -1.82
CA LYS A 105 -7.23 7.52 -1.97
C LYS A 105 -7.69 6.13 -2.42
N ALA A 106 -8.93 5.79 -2.11
CA ALA A 106 -9.61 4.66 -2.73
C ALA A 106 -10.41 5.14 -3.96
N ILE A 107 -10.48 4.32 -5.00
CA ILE A 107 -11.18 4.65 -6.26
C ILE A 107 -12.21 3.55 -6.54
N THR A 108 -13.49 3.92 -6.56
CA THR A 108 -14.60 2.98 -6.81
C THR A 108 -14.71 2.61 -8.29
N GLU A 109 -15.51 1.59 -8.60
CA GLU A 109 -15.83 1.20 -9.99
C GLU A 109 -16.48 2.34 -10.79
N ALA A 110 -17.22 3.21 -10.12
CA ALA A 110 -17.83 4.41 -10.71
C ALA A 110 -16.85 5.59 -10.86
N GLY A 111 -15.58 5.44 -10.46
CA GLY A 111 -14.58 6.51 -10.50
C GLY A 111 -14.68 7.50 -9.33
N GLU A 112 -15.49 7.20 -8.31
CA GLU A 112 -15.56 8.05 -7.12
C GLU A 112 -14.31 7.92 -6.26
N ILE A 113 -13.82 9.05 -5.77
CA ILE A 113 -12.62 9.12 -4.93
C ILE A 113 -13.05 9.13 -3.45
N LEU A 114 -12.57 8.14 -2.70
CA LEU A 114 -12.76 7.99 -1.27
C LEU A 114 -11.51 8.42 -0.50
N ASP A 115 -11.73 9.13 0.60
CA ASP A 115 -10.68 9.65 1.46
C ASP A 115 -10.12 8.54 2.35
N VAL A 116 -8.85 8.17 2.18
CA VAL A 116 -8.18 7.23 3.10
C VAL A 116 -7.61 8.02 4.27
N LYS A 117 -8.07 7.67 5.48
CA LYS A 117 -7.67 8.34 6.72
C LYS A 117 -7.38 7.33 7.83
N ALA A 118 -6.52 7.71 8.76
CA ALA A 118 -6.37 7.02 10.04
C ALA A 118 -7.23 7.71 11.11
N ILE A 119 -7.71 6.95 12.09
CA ILE A 119 -8.65 7.41 13.11
C ILE A 119 -8.07 7.10 14.49
N GLU A 120 -7.99 8.13 15.34
CA GLU A 120 -7.61 8.02 16.74
C GLU A 120 -8.79 7.58 17.62
N GLU A 121 -8.49 7.20 18.86
CA GLU A 121 -9.49 6.71 19.81
C GLU A 121 -10.52 7.77 20.20
N ASP A 122 -10.12 9.04 20.24
CA ASP A 122 -10.98 10.19 20.46
C ASP A 122 -11.82 10.59 19.22
N GLY A 123 -11.62 9.91 18.09
CA GLY A 123 -12.27 10.19 16.81
C GLY A 123 -11.53 11.19 15.92
N SER A 124 -10.38 11.72 16.36
CA SER A 124 -9.52 12.58 15.54
C SER A 124 -9.07 11.86 14.26
N ILE A 125 -9.01 12.62 13.15
CA ILE A 125 -8.73 12.08 11.81
C ILE A 125 -7.36 12.56 11.35
N LEU A 126 -6.54 11.61 10.89
CA LEU A 126 -5.22 11.84 10.32
C LEU A 126 -5.24 11.61 8.81
N ASP A 127 -4.55 12.48 8.09
CA ASP A 127 -4.37 12.35 6.65
C ASP A 127 -3.39 11.23 6.34
N VAL A 128 -3.74 10.35 5.39
CA VAL A 128 -2.81 9.35 4.87
C VAL A 128 -2.26 9.83 3.52
N LYS A 129 -0.94 9.97 3.44
CA LYS A 129 -0.24 10.58 2.30
C LYS A 129 1.03 9.82 1.94
N GLY A 130 1.46 9.96 0.69
CA GLY A 130 2.82 9.65 0.24
C GLY A 130 3.77 10.77 0.68
N THR A 131 4.85 10.42 1.37
CA THR A 131 5.71 11.39 2.08
C THR A 131 7.13 11.49 1.56
N HIS A 132 7.77 10.35 1.27
CA HIS A 132 9.15 10.28 0.84
C HIS A 132 9.30 9.20 -0.23
N ARG A 133 10.15 9.43 -1.24
CA ARG A 133 10.37 8.51 -2.35
C ARG A 133 11.81 7.98 -2.32
N ASP A 134 11.94 6.67 -2.30
CA ASP A 134 13.18 5.91 -2.44
C ASP A 134 13.09 5.06 -3.71
N GLY A 135 13.73 5.50 -4.79
CA GLY A 135 13.60 4.85 -6.10
C GLY A 135 12.14 4.79 -6.56
N ASN A 136 11.62 3.58 -6.80
CA ASN A 136 10.22 3.38 -7.21
C ASN A 136 9.26 3.15 -6.04
N ILE A 137 9.73 3.29 -4.80
CA ILE A 137 8.93 3.12 -3.60
C ILE A 137 8.64 4.48 -2.97
N MET A 138 7.36 4.78 -2.74
CA MET A 138 6.89 5.92 -1.97
C MET A 138 6.41 5.46 -0.60
N HIS A 139 6.97 6.03 0.46
CA HIS A 139 6.54 5.79 1.84
C HIS A 139 5.16 6.40 2.08
N ILE A 140 4.26 5.59 2.61
CA ILE A 140 2.92 6.01 3.00
C ILE A 140 2.88 6.16 4.52
N LYS A 141 2.45 7.34 4.98
CA LYS A 141 2.34 7.65 6.41
C LYS A 141 0.99 8.29 6.71
N ALA A 142 0.49 8.06 7.91
CA ALA A 142 -0.55 8.92 8.50
C ALA A 142 0.14 10.13 9.14
N ILE A 143 -0.42 11.31 8.94
CA ILE A 143 0.14 12.58 9.39
C ILE A 143 -0.87 13.25 10.33
N ALA A 144 -0.46 13.45 11.58
CA ALA A 144 -1.23 14.20 12.56
C ALA A 144 -1.13 15.71 12.35
N LYS A 145 -2.10 16.46 12.87
CA LYS A 145 -2.13 17.93 12.73
C LYS A 145 -0.90 18.61 13.33
N ASN A 146 -0.29 18.01 14.36
CA ASN A 146 0.94 18.48 14.99
C ASN A 146 2.22 18.10 14.20
N GLY A 147 2.10 17.42 13.06
CA GLY A 147 3.22 17.00 12.22
C GLY A 147 3.80 15.62 12.55
N ASN A 148 3.30 14.94 13.59
CA ASN A 148 3.74 13.57 13.88
C ASN A 148 3.35 12.63 12.73
N VAL A 149 4.25 11.71 12.40
CA VAL A 149 4.09 10.78 11.26
C VAL A 149 4.11 9.33 11.72
N PHE A 150 3.09 8.56 11.31
CA PHE A 150 2.91 7.17 11.71
C PHE A 150 3.06 6.27 10.49
N GLY A 151 3.84 5.19 10.62
CA GLY A 151 4.02 4.23 9.54
C GLY A 151 2.75 3.42 9.31
N ILE A 152 2.41 3.10 8.07
CA ILE A 152 1.27 2.22 7.79
C ILE A 152 1.76 0.79 7.65
N LYS A 153 1.18 -0.13 8.41
CA LYS A 153 1.52 -1.55 8.40
C LYS A 153 0.29 -2.42 8.13
N ALA A 154 0.47 -3.48 7.35
CA ALA A 154 -0.45 -4.59 7.28
C ALA A 154 -0.01 -5.63 8.32
N ILE A 155 -0.94 -6.12 9.14
CA ILE A 155 -0.66 -7.00 10.28
C ILE A 155 -1.53 -8.25 10.16
N SER A 156 -0.89 -9.43 10.14
CA SER A 156 -1.55 -10.73 10.07
C SER A 156 -2.20 -11.10 11.42
N GLN A 157 -2.96 -12.21 11.45
CA GLN A 157 -3.51 -12.70 12.71
C GLN A 157 -2.42 -13.31 13.60
N SER A 158 -1.42 -13.94 12.99
CA SER A 158 -0.21 -14.44 13.65
C SER A 158 0.79 -13.35 14.06
N GLY A 159 0.53 -12.08 13.75
CA GLY A 159 1.37 -10.95 14.18
C GLY A 159 2.52 -10.61 13.22
N ASN A 160 2.56 -11.20 12.03
CA ASN A 160 3.49 -10.77 10.97
C ASN A 160 3.12 -9.36 10.51
N PHE A 161 4.13 -8.53 10.22
CA PHE A 161 3.91 -7.14 9.79
C PHE A 161 4.61 -6.84 8.47
N TYR A 162 3.87 -6.20 7.58
CA TYR A 162 4.33 -5.74 6.27
C TYR A 162 4.21 -4.22 6.22
N ASP A 163 5.16 -3.56 5.59
CA ASP A 163 5.07 -2.13 5.34
C ASP A 163 4.12 -1.86 4.18
N VAL A 164 3.18 -0.93 4.38
CA VAL A 164 2.32 -0.44 3.31
C VAL A 164 3.00 0.73 2.63
N LYS A 165 3.35 0.54 1.35
CA LYS A 165 4.06 1.51 0.53
C LYS A 165 3.38 1.64 -0.84
N ALA A 166 3.71 2.70 -1.56
CA ALA A 166 3.25 2.90 -2.93
C ALA A 166 4.36 2.52 -3.91
N VAL A 167 4.06 1.67 -4.89
CA VAL A 167 4.96 1.35 -6.01
C VAL A 167 4.63 2.30 -7.15
N VAL A 168 5.55 3.23 -7.37
CA VAL A 168 5.46 4.27 -8.40
C VAL A 168 5.80 3.64 -9.74
N ALA A 169 4.90 3.82 -10.70
CA ALA A 169 5.16 3.48 -12.10
C ALA A 169 5.81 4.68 -12.80
N ASP A 170 6.51 4.41 -13.91
CA ASP A 170 7.12 5.46 -14.72
C ASP A 170 6.07 6.32 -15.41
N GLU A 171 4.97 5.70 -15.84
CA GLU A 171 3.82 6.37 -16.45
C GLU A 171 2.63 6.45 -15.47
N LEU A 172 1.80 7.47 -15.65
CA LEU A 172 0.55 7.58 -14.90
C LEU A 172 -0.41 6.48 -15.33
N GLY A 173 -0.98 5.78 -14.35
CA GLY A 173 -2.09 4.88 -14.58
C GLY A 173 -3.42 5.62 -14.57
N SER A 174 -4.44 5.02 -15.18
CA SER A 174 -5.83 5.45 -15.06
C SER A 174 -6.67 4.31 -14.51
N LEU A 175 -7.55 4.60 -13.56
CA LEU A 175 -8.52 3.66 -13.04
C LEU A 175 -9.88 4.35 -13.00
N ASN A 176 -10.84 3.85 -13.78
CA ASN A 176 -12.21 4.38 -13.86
C ASN A 176 -12.24 5.90 -14.08
N GLY A 177 -11.36 6.40 -14.98
CA GLY A 177 -11.25 7.83 -15.30
C GLY A 177 -10.41 8.66 -14.32
N VAL A 178 -9.90 8.07 -13.24
CA VAL A 178 -9.05 8.76 -12.25
C VAL A 178 -7.58 8.42 -12.50
N LEU A 179 -6.76 9.45 -12.71
CA LEU A 179 -5.31 9.30 -12.85
C LEU A 179 -4.64 9.02 -11.50
N PHE A 180 -3.70 8.09 -11.50
CA PHE A 180 -2.90 7.75 -10.33
C PHE A 180 -1.43 7.53 -10.68
N LYS A 181 -0.56 7.80 -9.72
CA LYS A 181 0.89 7.72 -9.85
C LYS A 181 1.47 6.39 -9.37
N ALA A 182 0.82 5.76 -8.39
CA ALA A 182 1.33 4.53 -7.79
C ALA A 182 0.23 3.59 -7.31
N HIS A 183 0.54 2.30 -7.31
CA HIS A 183 -0.26 1.27 -6.65
C HIS A 183 0.12 1.18 -5.18
N VAL A 184 -0.86 1.16 -4.27
CA VAL A 184 -0.59 0.92 -2.84
C VAL A 184 -0.64 -0.58 -2.55
N LYS A 185 0.42 -1.09 -1.93
CA LYS A 185 0.64 -2.52 -1.65
C LYS A 185 1.31 -2.68 -0.30
N ALA A 186 1.27 -3.89 0.26
CA ALA A 186 2.04 -4.23 1.45
C ALA A 186 3.19 -5.19 1.09
N PHE A 187 4.38 -4.94 1.63
CA PHE A 187 5.60 -5.70 1.38
C PHE A 187 6.23 -6.16 2.70
N PRO A 188 6.99 -7.27 2.71
CA PRO A 188 7.86 -7.61 3.83
C PRO A 188 8.70 -6.40 4.22
N GLN A 189 8.88 -6.18 5.51
CA GLN A 189 9.71 -5.08 5.99
C GLN A 189 11.16 -5.34 5.56
N GLU A 190 11.75 -4.39 4.83
CA GLU A 190 13.21 -4.38 4.61
C GLU A 190 13.86 -3.65 5.80
N MET A 191 14.85 -4.31 6.43
CA MET A 191 15.67 -3.75 7.51
C MET A 191 16.85 -2.95 6.94
#